data_AF-A0AA37T2V8-F1
#
_entry.id   AF-A0AA37T2V8-F1
#
_cell.length_a   1.000
_cell.length_b   1.000
_cell.length_c   1.000
_cell.angle_alpha   90.00
_cell.angle_beta   90.00
_cell.angle_gamma   90.00
#
_symmetry.space_group_name_H-M   'P 1'
#
loop_
_entity.id
_entity.type
_entity.pdbx_description
1 polymer ?
#
loop_
_entity_poly.entity_id
_entity_poly.type
_entity_poly.pdbx_seq_one_letter_code
_entity_poly.pdbx_strand_id
1 'polypeptide(L)' 'MSVVTKESIRLRSLDEASTSDIASMALDAGKNARQKALDADLEVTYIDDDGNIAIDKKMPDGTISTRLKEQE' A
#
# COMPACT_ATOMS: atom_id res chain seq x y z
N MET A 1 24.31 31.82 8.22
CA MET A 1 24.88 30.70 9.01
C MET A 1 23.76 30.20 9.91
N SER A 2 23.00 29.19 9.46
CA SER A 2 21.80 28.74 10.18
C SER A 2 22.21 27.84 11.33
N VAL A 3 22.01 28.32 12.54
CA VAL A 3 22.27 27.58 13.78
C VAL A 3 21.14 26.57 13.96
N VAL A 4 21.44 25.29 13.79
CA VAL A 4 20.50 24.21 14.13
C VAL A 4 20.49 24.09 15.65
N THR A 5 19.42 24.56 16.28
CA THR A 5 19.17 24.38 17.72
C THR A 5 18.90 22.91 18.04
N LYS A 6 19.42 22.43 19.18
CA LYS A 6 19.32 21.05 19.70
C LYS A 6 17.88 20.57 20.01
N GLU A 7 16.85 21.28 19.56
CA GLU A 7 15.47 20.81 19.67
C GLU A 7 15.21 19.73 18.62
N SER A 8 15.65 18.51 18.99
CA SER A 8 15.05 17.24 18.60
C SER A 8 14.84 17.02 17.11
N ILE A 9 15.94 16.85 16.38
CA ILE A 9 15.92 15.93 15.23
C ILE A 9 15.65 14.53 15.81
N ARG A 10 14.39 14.13 15.94
CA ARG A 10 14.02 12.74 16.21
C ARG A 10 14.31 11.95 14.93
N LEU A 11 15.53 11.47 14.81
CA LEU A 11 15.86 10.40 13.88
C LEU A 11 14.98 9.20 14.30
N ARG A 12 14.06 8.77 13.43
CA ARG A 12 13.37 7.49 13.63
C ARG A 12 14.43 6.41 13.51
N SER A 13 14.89 5.85 14.62
CA SER A 13 15.74 4.67 14.61
C SER A 13 14.92 3.53 14.00
N LEU A 14 15.29 3.08 12.80
CA LEU A 14 14.69 1.91 12.16
C LEU A 14 15.06 0.60 12.89
N ASP A 15 15.98 0.66 13.85
CA ASP A 15 16.51 -0.48 14.60
C ASP A 15 15.52 -1.11 15.59
N GLU A 16 14.38 -0.47 15.86
CA GLU A 16 13.35 -0.96 16.82
C GLU A 16 11.95 -1.06 16.23
N ALA A 17 11.78 -1.01 14.90
CA ALA A 17 10.46 -1.21 14.32
C ALA A 17 9.95 -2.62 14.64
N SER A 18 8.79 -2.72 15.28
CA SER A 18 8.19 -4.03 15.54
C SER A 18 7.79 -4.70 14.22
N THR A 19 7.71 -6.03 14.19
CA THR A 19 7.19 -6.75 13.01
C THR A 19 5.79 -6.28 12.61
N SER A 20 4.99 -5.84 13.58
CA SER A 20 3.67 -5.24 13.36
C SER A 20 3.75 -3.87 12.66
N ASP A 21 4.71 -3.03 13.02
CA ASP A 21 4.93 -1.74 12.34
C ASP A 21 5.36 -1.95 10.89
N ILE A 22 6.29 -2.90 10.67
CA ILE A 22 6.76 -3.27 9.33
C ILE A 22 5.61 -3.81 8.48
N ALA A 23 4.77 -4.70 9.04
CA ALA A 23 3.61 -5.25 8.36
C ALA A 23 2.59 -4.16 7.99
N SER A 24 2.34 -3.22 8.91
CA SER A 24 1.42 -2.10 8.67
C SER A 24 1.94 -1.19 7.56
N MET A 25 3.25 -0.87 7.57
CA MET A 25 3.88 -0.08 6.51
C MET A 25 3.82 -0.78 5.15
N ALA A 26 4.04 -2.10 5.11
CA ALA A 26 3.94 -2.88 3.88
C ALA A 26 2.51 -2.88 3.33
N LEU A 27 1.51 -3.04 4.20
CA LEU A 27 0.09 -2.98 3.83
C LEU A 27 -0.29 -1.61 3.26
N ASP A 28 0.15 -0.53 3.91
CA ASP A 28 -0.11 0.84 3.45
C ASP A 28 0.58 1.13 2.12
N ALA A 29 1.82 0.67 1.94
CA ALA A 29 2.52 0.78 0.67
C ALA A 29 1.78 0.03 -0.45
N GLY A 30 1.28 -1.18 -0.17
CA GLY A 30 0.47 -1.97 -1.10
C GLY A 30 -0.83 -1.28 -1.50
N LYS A 31 -1.58 -0.75 -0.52
CA LYS A 31 -2.81 0.03 -0.76
C LYS A 31 -2.55 1.26 -1.64
N ASN A 32 -1.47 1.99 -1.35
CA ASN A 32 -1.08 3.15 -2.14
C ASN A 32 -0.67 2.78 -3.58
N ALA A 33 0.06 1.68 -3.77
CA ALA A 33 0.46 1.20 -5.09
C ALA A 33 -0.77 0.77 -5.91
N ARG A 34 -1.71 0.04 -5.29
CA ARG A 34 -3.00 -0.34 -5.88
C ARG A 34 -3.78 0.88 -6.36
N GLN A 35 -3.94 1.89 -5.49
CA GLN A 35 -4.67 3.11 -5.84
C GLN A 35 -4.04 3.84 -7.04
N LYS A 36 -2.71 3.99 -7.06
CA LYS A 36 -2.00 4.63 -8.17
C LYS A 36 -2.18 3.90 -9.49
N ALA A 37 -2.18 2.57 -9.47
CA ALA A 37 -2.41 1.76 -10.67
C ALA A 37 -3.85 1.92 -11.18
N LEU A 38 -4.84 1.90 -10.28
CA LEU A 38 -6.24 2.13 -10.61
C LEU A 38 -6.49 3.55 -11.16
N ASP A 39 -5.80 4.55 -10.63
CA ASP A 39 -5.89 5.94 -11.12
C ASP A 39 -5.20 6.12 -12.50
N ALA A 40 -4.33 5.20 -12.87
CA ALA A 40 -3.74 5.12 -14.21
C ALA A 40 -4.55 4.21 -15.17
N ASP A 41 -5.79 3.85 -14.81
CA ASP A 41 -6.67 2.94 -15.55
C ASP A 41 -6.08 1.53 -15.80
N LEU A 42 -5.19 1.08 -14.91
CA LEU A 42 -4.60 -0.25 -14.96
C LEU A 42 -5.38 -1.25 -14.10
N GLU A 43 -5.27 -2.53 -14.46
CA GLU A 43 -5.78 -3.65 -13.68
C GLU A 43 -4.74 -4.07 -12.61
N VAL A 44 -5.18 -4.36 -11.39
CA VAL A 44 -4.31 -4.72 -10.27
C VAL A 44 -4.63 -6.14 -9.82
N THR A 45 -3.65 -7.03 -9.84
CA THR A 45 -3.76 -8.38 -9.26
C THR A 45 -3.07 -8.40 -7.89
N TYR A 46 -3.73 -8.97 -6.88
CA TYR A 46 -3.23 -9.06 -5.51
C TYR A 46 -3.80 -10.30 -4.81
N ILE A 47 -3.26 -10.60 -3.62
CA ILE A 47 -3.82 -11.61 -2.73
C ILE A 47 -4.71 -10.91 -1.72
N ASP A 48 -5.97 -11.33 -1.61
CA ASP A 48 -6.91 -10.79 -0.62
C ASP A 48 -6.67 -11.36 0.78
N ASP A 49 -7.42 -10.86 1.76
CA ASP A 49 -7.28 -11.27 3.17
C ASP A 49 -7.65 -12.76 3.38
N ASP A 50 -8.42 -13.35 2.47
CA ASP A 50 -8.81 -14.76 2.46
C ASP A 50 -7.80 -15.66 1.71
N GLY A 51 -6.74 -15.08 1.13
CA GLY A 51 -5.70 -15.81 0.40
C GLY A 51 -6.03 -16.09 -1.07
N ASN A 52 -7.09 -15.50 -1.62
CA ASN A 52 -7.47 -15.65 -3.03
C ASN A 52 -6.72 -14.67 -3.92
N ILE A 53 -6.55 -15.03 -5.19
CA ILE A 53 -6.06 -14.11 -6.21
C ILE A 53 -7.22 -13.21 -6.62
N ALA A 54 -7.20 -11.96 -6.16
CA ALA A 54 -8.17 -10.94 -6.51
C ALA A 54 -7.62 -10.02 -7.61
N ILE A 55 -8.52 -9.51 -8.43
CA ILE A 55 -8.23 -8.60 -9.53
C ILE A 55 -9.16 -7.41 -9.42
N ASP A 56 -8.60 -6.20 -9.35
CA ASP A 56 -9.37 -4.97 -9.40
C ASP A 56 -9.15 -4.19 -10.68
N LYS A 57 -10.23 -3.52 -11.10
CA LYS A 57 -10.20 -2.56 -12.19
C LYS A 57 -11.11 -1.39 -11.88
N LYS A 58 -10.62 -0.18 -12.16
CA LYS A 58 -11.42 1.04 -12.09
C LYS A 58 -12.29 1.13 -13.35
N MET A 59 -13.59 1.32 -13.15
CA MET A 59 -14.58 1.47 -14.21
C MET A 59 -14.70 2.94 -14.61
N PRO A 60 -15.22 3.25 -15.82
CA PRO A 60 -15.35 4.64 -16.29
C PRO A 60 -16.23 5.53 -15.41
N ASP A 61 -17.14 4.95 -14.63
CA ASP A 61 -17.98 5.66 -13.65
C ASP A 61 -17.26 5.95 -12.31
N GLY A 62 -15.99 5.55 -12.20
CA GLY A 62 -15.16 5.70 -11.00
C GLY A 62 -15.28 4.57 -9.99
N THR A 63 -16.18 3.60 -10.21
CA THR A 63 -16.35 2.44 -9.33
C THR A 63 -15.18 1.45 -9.49
N ILE A 64 -14.75 0.81 -8.41
CA ILE A 64 -13.77 -0.29 -8.49
C ILE A 64 -14.54 -1.61 -8.56
N SER A 65 -14.32 -2.37 -9.63
CA SER A 65 -14.83 -3.73 -9.77
C SER A 65 -13.76 -4.72 -9.34
N THR A 66 -14.09 -5.62 -8.41
CA THR A 66 -13.22 -6.70 -7.94
C THR A 66 -13.76 -8.04 -8.42
N ARG A 67 -12.89 -8.86 -9.00
CA ARG A 67 -13.20 -10.25 -9.37
C ARG A 67 -12.14 -11.19 -8.82
N LEU A 68 -12.56 -12.38 -8.41
CA LEU A 68 -11.63 -13.45 -8.06
C LEU A 68 -11.17 -14.17 -9.32
N LYS A 69 -9.89 -14.49 -9.40
CA LYS A 69 -9.36 -15.36 -10.43
C LYS A 69 -9.67 -16.81 -10.06
N GLU A 70 -10.46 -17.49 -10.87
CA GLU A 70 -10.68 -18.93 -10.72
C GLU A 70 -9.32 -19.65 -10.86
N GLN A 71 -8.99 -20.50 -9.88
CA GLN A 71 -7.84 -21.40 -9.97
C GLN A 71 -8.28 -22.58 -10.84
N GLU A 72 -7.66 -22.72 -12.02
CA GLU A 72 -7.81 -23.90 -12.89
C GLU A 72 -7.26 -25.17 -12.25
#